data_AF-A0A7X7RHF1-F1
#
_entry.id   AF-A0A7X7RHF1-F1
#
_cell.length_a   1.000
_cell.length_b   1.000
_cell.length_c   1.000
_cell.angle_alpha   90.00
_cell.angle_beta   90.00
_cell.angle_gamma   90.00
#
_symmetry.space_group_name_H-M   'P 1'
#
loop_
_entity.id
_entity.type
_entity.pdbx_description
1 polymer ?
#
loop_
_entity_poly.entity_id
_entity_poly.type
_entity_poly.pdbx_seq_one_letter_code
_entity_poly.pdbx_strand_id
1 'polypeptide(L)'
;MNYPNAFDKARGALDGRPNLGGDIMVHGKTCSIGCLAMGDAAAEELFCLAADVGLQNITIILSPVDLRVRDLPPELTGGVPWAPVLYSRVKLALAALNTGAQYNTTASDPWQKIESDLQADAAHKP
;
A
#
# COMPACT_ATOMS: atom_id res chain seq x y z
N MET A 1 5.31 6.05 6.01
CA MET A 1 4.18 5.18 5.60
C MET A 1 3.88 4.18 6.71
N ASN A 2 2.82 3.36 6.60
CA ASN A 2 2.40 2.47 7.70
C ASN A 2 3.09 1.09 7.70
N TYR A 3 4.15 0.88 6.91
CA TYR A 3 4.94 -0.34 6.98
C TYR A 3 5.84 -0.35 8.24
N PRO A 4 5.93 -1.47 8.98
CA PRO A 4 5.13 -2.68 8.82
C PRO A 4 3.72 -2.48 9.41
N ASN A 5 2.70 -2.71 8.60
CA ASN A 5 1.31 -2.66 9.04
C ASN A 5 0.90 -3.98 9.70
N ALA A 6 -0.37 -4.11 10.13
CA ALA A 6 -0.85 -5.33 10.77
C ALA A 6 -0.70 -6.59 9.91
N PHE A 7 -0.93 -6.48 8.60
CA PHE A 7 -0.73 -7.58 7.66
C PHE A 7 0.75 -7.96 7.57
N ASP A 8 1.65 -6.99 7.43
CA ASP A 8 3.10 -7.24 7.36
C ASP A 8 3.58 -7.96 8.62
N LYS A 9 3.16 -7.52 9.81
CA LYS A 9 3.49 -8.13 11.10
C LYS A 9 2.98 -9.57 11.21
N ALA A 10 1.74 -9.82 10.80
CA ALA A 10 1.15 -11.16 10.82
C ALA A 10 1.90 -12.12 9.88
N ARG A 11 2.26 -11.67 8.66
CA ARG A 11 3.05 -12.47 7.71
C ARG A 11 4.48 -12.67 8.16
N GLY A 12 5.13 -11.65 8.71
CA GLY A 12 6.44 -11.77 9.34
C GLY A 12 6.47 -12.83 10.44
N ALA A 13 5.46 -12.86 11.32
CA ALA A 13 5.36 -13.87 12.35
C ALA A 13 5.19 -15.30 11.79
N LEU A 14 4.35 -15.48 10.76
CA LEU A 14 4.15 -16.77 10.09
C LEU A 14 5.41 -17.27 9.37
N ASP A 15 6.16 -16.35 8.75
CA ASP A 15 7.39 -16.64 8.02
C ASP A 15 8.61 -16.84 8.96
N GLY A 16 8.43 -16.74 10.29
CA GLY A 16 9.54 -16.81 11.25
C GLY A 16 10.49 -15.61 11.18
N ARG A 17 9.98 -14.46 10.70
CA ARG A 17 10.68 -13.17 10.56
C ARG A 17 10.16 -12.16 11.60
N PRO A 18 10.53 -12.29 12.89
CA PRO A 18 10.01 -11.44 13.96
C PRO A 18 10.52 -10.00 13.88
N ASN A 19 11.68 -9.78 13.25
CA ASN A 19 12.33 -8.48 13.11
C ASN A 19 12.13 -7.97 11.69
N LEU A 20 10.95 -7.41 11.41
CA LEU A 20 10.69 -6.71 10.17
C LEU A 20 11.49 -5.40 10.13
N GLY A 21 11.81 -4.94 8.92
CA GLY A 21 12.29 -3.58 8.73
C GLY A 21 11.21 -2.55 9.04
N GLY A 22 11.53 -1.27 8.86
CA GLY A 22 10.60 -0.17 9.06
C GLY A 22 10.93 1.00 8.14
N ASP A 23 10.32 2.15 8.43
CA ASP A 23 10.69 3.45 7.85
C ASP A 23 10.72 3.49 6.32
N ILE A 24 9.76 2.85 5.67
CA ILE A 24 9.53 3.12 4.25
C ILE A 24 8.97 4.55 4.17
N MET A 25 9.70 5.43 3.49
CA MET A 25 9.39 6.84 3.32
C MET A 25 9.20 7.20 1.85
N VAL A 26 8.36 8.20 1.58
CA VAL A 26 8.36 8.93 0.31
C VAL A 26 9.22 10.18 0.55
N HIS A 27 10.26 10.39 -0.25
CA HIS A 27 11.21 11.48 -0.03
C HIS A 27 11.79 12.05 -1.33
N GLY A 28 12.47 13.19 -1.20
CA GLY A 28 13.23 13.84 -2.28
C GLY A 28 14.45 13.05 -2.74
N LYS A 29 15.36 13.64 -3.52
CA LYS A 29 16.51 12.97 -4.14
C LYS A 29 16.11 11.77 -5.01
N THR A 30 17.10 11.07 -5.57
CA THR A 30 16.90 10.14 -6.70
C THR A 30 17.30 8.69 -6.44
N CYS A 31 17.80 8.34 -5.25
CA CYS A 31 18.15 6.95 -4.92
C CYS A 31 17.58 6.51 -3.58
N SER A 32 17.30 5.21 -3.49
CA SER A 32 16.91 4.53 -2.25
C SER A 32 17.27 3.05 -2.32
N ILE A 33 17.27 2.39 -1.16
CA ILE A 33 17.35 0.93 -1.03
C ILE A 33 16.11 0.47 -0.24
N GLY A 34 14.94 0.98 -0.63
CA GLY A 34 13.65 0.61 -0.02
C GLY A 34 12.59 1.71 0.01
N CYS A 35 12.99 2.97 0.15
CA CYS A 35 12.07 4.12 0.12
C CYS A 35 11.62 4.48 -1.30
N LEU A 36 10.58 5.30 -1.44
CA LEU A 36 10.22 5.91 -2.72
C LEU A 36 10.89 7.27 -2.86
N ALA A 37 12.01 7.32 -3.58
CA ALA A 37 12.71 8.55 -3.92
C ALA A 37 12.14 9.12 -5.24
N MET A 38 11.60 10.34 -5.21
CA MET A 38 10.91 10.95 -6.36
C MET A 38 11.50 12.29 -6.82
N GLY A 39 12.62 12.71 -6.24
CA GLY A 39 13.24 14.01 -6.48
C GLY A 39 12.66 15.11 -5.59
N ASP A 40 13.47 16.13 -5.32
CA ASP A 40 13.12 17.18 -4.35
C ASP A 40 11.88 17.95 -4.78
N ALA A 41 11.79 18.37 -6.05
CA ALA A 41 10.64 19.10 -6.56
C ALA A 41 9.31 18.33 -6.41
N ALA A 42 9.28 17.05 -6.79
CA ALA A 42 8.05 16.26 -6.70
C ALA A 42 7.69 15.93 -5.24
N ALA A 43 8.67 15.78 -4.35
CA ALA A 43 8.44 15.60 -2.92
C ALA A 43 7.89 16.88 -2.26
N GLU A 44 8.36 18.06 -2.67
CA GLU A 44 7.84 19.36 -2.21
C GLU A 44 6.40 19.57 -2.66
N GLU A 45 6.08 19.31 -3.93
CA GLU A 45 4.70 19.41 -4.44
C GLU A 45 3.75 18.46 -3.68
N LEU A 46 4.18 17.21 -3.46
CA LEU A 46 3.40 16.25 -2.69
C LEU A 46 3.21 16.70 -1.24
N PHE A 47 4.21 17.31 -0.62
CA PHE A 47 4.12 17.85 0.74
C PHE A 47 3.09 18.98 0.84
N CYS A 48 3.15 19.95 -0.08
CA CYS A 48 2.19 21.05 -0.13
C CYS A 48 0.77 20.52 -0.36
N LEU A 49 0.58 19.62 -1.33
CA LEU A 49 -0.73 19.01 -1.59
C LEU A 49 -1.26 18.27 -0.35
N ALA A 50 -0.40 17.51 0.33
CA ALA A 50 -0.78 16.78 1.53
C ALA A 50 -1.21 17.71 2.68
N ALA A 51 -0.54 18.86 2.82
CA ALA A 51 -0.90 19.88 3.79
C ALA A 51 -2.25 20.53 3.46
N ASP A 52 -2.51 20.80 2.18
CA ASP A 52 -3.75 21.44 1.71
C ASP A 52 -4.97 20.54 1.87
N VAL A 53 -4.85 19.24 1.55
CA VAL A 53 -5.98 18.30 1.63
C VAL A 53 -6.14 17.66 3.02
N GLY A 54 -5.08 17.64 3.84
CA GLY A 54 -5.02 16.97 5.13
C GLY A 54 -4.83 15.45 5.02
N LEU A 55 -4.05 14.88 5.94
CA LEU A 55 -3.59 13.48 5.88
C LEU A 55 -4.72 12.45 5.87
N GLN A 56 -5.85 12.73 6.52
CA GLN A 56 -7.02 11.86 6.56
C GLN A 56 -7.67 11.64 5.18
N ASN A 57 -7.36 12.51 4.21
CA ASN A 57 -7.88 12.44 2.85
C ASN A 57 -6.87 11.82 1.87
N ILE A 58 -5.78 11.22 2.38
CA ILE A 58 -4.69 10.68 1.58
C ILE A 58 -4.58 9.18 1.77
N THR A 59 -4.70 8.44 0.68
CA THR A 59 -4.42 7.00 0.61
C THR A 59 -3.21 6.77 -0.28
N ILE A 60 -2.21 6.03 0.22
CA ILE A 60 -1.02 5.65 -0.55
C ILE A 60 -1.09 4.16 -0.88
N ILE A 61 -0.97 3.82 -2.17
CA ILE A 61 -0.88 2.45 -2.65
C ILE A 61 0.44 2.30 -3.38
N LEU A 62 1.32 1.45 -2.87
CA LEU A 62 2.58 1.09 -3.53
C LEU A 62 2.41 -0.27 -4.21
N SER A 63 2.59 -0.30 -5.52
CA SER A 63 2.51 -1.52 -6.33
C SER A 63 3.75 -1.62 -7.22
N PRO A 64 4.37 -2.80 -7.39
CA PRO A 64 5.57 -2.95 -8.20
C PRO A 64 5.30 -2.73 -9.70
N VAL A 65 4.05 -2.90 -10.12
CA VAL A 65 3.57 -2.65 -11.47
C VAL A 65 2.15 -2.09 -11.41
N ASP A 66 1.70 -1.47 -12.49
CA ASP A 66 0.29 -1.10 -12.61
C ASP A 66 -0.58 -2.34 -12.88
N LEU A 67 -1.17 -2.89 -11.82
CA LEU A 67 -2.01 -4.09 -11.86
C LEU A 67 -3.38 -3.88 -12.53
N ARG A 68 -3.69 -2.64 -12.97
CA ARG A 68 -4.90 -2.32 -13.73
C ARG A 68 -4.76 -2.66 -15.21
N VAL A 69 -3.54 -2.65 -15.73
CA VAL A 69 -3.24 -2.80 -17.17
C VAL A 69 -2.39 -4.02 -17.50
N ARG A 70 -1.80 -4.66 -16.49
CA ARG A 70 -1.01 -5.89 -16.65
C ARG A 70 -1.13 -6.77 -15.42
N ASP A 71 -0.89 -8.05 -15.61
CA ASP A 71 -0.75 -8.99 -14.49
C ASP A 71 0.61 -8.84 -13.81
N LEU A 72 0.69 -9.36 -12.59
CA LEU A 72 1.90 -9.39 -11.81
C LEU A 72 2.90 -10.37 -12.46
N PRO A 73 4.15 -9.94 -12.74
CA PRO A 73 5.21 -10.86 -13.13
C PRO A 73 5.37 -12.01 -12.12
N PRO A 74 5.42 -13.29 -12.56
CA PRO A 74 5.53 -14.44 -11.66
C PRO A 74 6.69 -14.35 -10.67
N GLU A 75 7.80 -13.73 -11.10
CA GLU A 75 9.03 -13.58 -10.34
C GLU A 75 8.84 -12.73 -9.08
N LEU A 76 7.86 -11.81 -9.08
CA LEU A 76 7.61 -10.90 -7.95
C LEU A 76 6.85 -11.55 -6.79
N THR A 77 6.31 -12.76 -6.99
CA THR A 77 5.73 -13.53 -5.88
C THR A 77 6.80 -14.27 -5.08
N GLY A 78 7.98 -14.53 -5.67
CA GLY A 78 9.12 -15.14 -4.98
C GLY A 78 8.84 -16.48 -4.29
N GLY A 79 7.78 -17.20 -4.69
CA GLY A 79 7.32 -18.41 -4.01
C GLY A 79 6.71 -18.18 -2.62
N VAL A 80 6.39 -16.93 -2.26
CA VAL A 80 5.79 -16.56 -0.98
C VAL A 80 4.29 -16.91 -1.00
N PRO A 81 3.81 -17.87 -0.18
CA PRO A 81 2.43 -18.39 -0.29
C PRO A 81 1.34 -17.35 -0.06
N TRP A 82 1.62 -16.32 0.74
CA TRP A 82 0.67 -15.25 1.05
C TRP A 82 0.71 -14.07 0.06
N ALA A 83 1.70 -14.01 -0.83
CA ALA A 83 1.86 -12.91 -1.79
C ALA A 83 0.66 -12.76 -2.75
N PRO A 84 0.02 -13.83 -3.28
CA PRO A 84 -1.17 -13.69 -4.10
C PRO A 84 -2.30 -12.91 -3.40
N VAL A 85 -2.52 -13.15 -2.10
CA VAL A 85 -3.52 -12.43 -1.32
C VAL A 85 -3.20 -10.93 -1.25
N LEU A 86 -1.94 -10.58 -0.97
CA LEU A 86 -1.47 -9.19 -0.96
C LEU A 86 -1.75 -8.52 -2.31
N TYR A 87 -1.32 -9.12 -3.41
CA TYR A 87 -1.46 -8.51 -4.74
C TYR A 87 -2.90 -8.46 -5.24
N SER A 88 -3.76 -9.41 -4.85
CA SER A 88 -5.21 -9.30 -5.10
C SER A 88 -5.80 -8.06 -4.42
N ARG A 89 -5.39 -7.75 -3.19
CA ARG A 89 -5.84 -6.53 -2.48
C ARG A 89 -5.32 -5.26 -3.12
N VAL A 90 -4.04 -5.23 -3.50
CA VAL A 90 -3.45 -4.09 -4.22
C VAL A 90 -4.16 -3.87 -5.56
N LYS A 91 -4.50 -4.94 -6.29
CA LYS A 91 -5.27 -4.86 -7.54
C LYS A 91 -6.67 -4.26 -7.32
N LEU A 92 -7.38 -4.68 -6.28
CA LEU A 92 -8.69 -4.11 -5.91
C LEU A 92 -8.59 -2.63 -5.54
N ALA A 93 -7.59 -2.28 -4.73
CA ALA A 93 -7.29 -0.89 -4.36
C ALA A 93 -7.04 -0.04 -5.61
N LEU A 94 -6.15 -0.47 -6.50
CA LEU A 94 -5.86 0.27 -7.74
C LEU A 94 -7.09 0.40 -8.64
N ALA A 95 -7.94 -0.63 -8.73
CA ALA A 95 -9.16 -0.59 -9.55
C ALA A 95 -10.17 0.46 -9.04
N ALA A 96 -10.24 0.69 -7.72
CA ALA A 96 -11.11 1.72 -7.14
C ALA A 96 -10.79 3.13 -7.67
N LEU A 97 -9.51 3.42 -7.96
CA LEU A 97 -9.07 4.71 -8.52
C LEU A 97 -9.63 4.98 -9.93
N ASN A 98 -9.92 3.95 -10.72
CA ASN A 98 -10.40 4.10 -12.10
C ASN A 98 -11.88 4.48 -12.18
N THR A 99 -12.64 4.31 -11.10
CA THR A 99 -14.09 4.52 -11.12
C THR A 99 -14.50 5.98 -11.01
N GLY A 100 -13.55 6.91 -10.82
CA GLY A 100 -13.86 8.30 -10.54
C GLY A 100 -14.81 8.45 -9.35
N ALA A 101 -14.89 7.42 -8.47
CA ALA A 101 -15.73 7.43 -7.29
C ALA A 101 -15.38 8.71 -6.55
N GLN A 102 -16.32 9.65 -6.57
CA GLN A 102 -16.19 10.87 -5.81
C GLN A 102 -15.92 10.44 -4.37
N TYR A 103 -14.85 10.94 -3.78
CA TYR A 103 -14.58 10.80 -2.35
C TYR A 103 -15.74 11.45 -1.60
N ASN A 104 -16.79 10.66 -1.36
CA ASN A 104 -17.98 11.09 -0.67
C ASN A 104 -17.78 10.71 0.79
N THR A 105 -17.51 11.71 1.63
CA THR A 105 -17.20 11.57 3.07
C THR A 105 -18.38 11.02 3.91
N THR A 106 -19.49 10.63 3.28
CA THR A 106 -20.72 10.17 3.93
C THR A 106 -21.20 8.78 3.49
N ALA A 107 -20.67 8.21 2.40
CA ALA A 107 -20.97 6.85 1.97
C ALA A 107 -19.85 5.91 2.44
N SER A 108 -20.18 4.66 2.76
CA SER A 108 -19.24 3.61 3.19
C SER A 108 -18.05 3.56 2.23
N ASP A 109 -16.96 4.15 2.66
CA ASP A 109 -15.75 4.34 1.87
C ASP A 109 -15.26 2.95 1.43
N PRO A 110 -15.12 2.66 0.12
CA PRO A 110 -14.55 1.41 -0.33
C PRO A 110 -13.18 1.15 0.32
N TRP A 111 -12.45 2.18 0.72
CA TRP A 111 -11.22 2.08 1.49
C TRP A 111 -11.42 1.56 2.90
N GLN A 112 -12.49 1.95 3.61
CA GLN A 112 -12.79 1.39 4.93
C GLN A 112 -13.12 -0.10 4.86
N LYS A 113 -13.84 -0.54 3.82
CA LYS A 113 -14.12 -1.96 3.63
C LYS A 113 -12.85 -2.73 3.27
N ILE A 114 -12.03 -2.19 2.36
CA ILE A 114 -10.73 -2.79 2.04
C ILE A 114 -9.88 -2.87 3.33
N GLU A 115 -9.77 -1.80 4.10
CA GLU A 115 -9.00 -1.76 5.34
C GLU A 115 -9.52 -2.72 6.42
N SER A 116 -10.84 -2.82 6.58
CA SER A 116 -11.48 -3.82 7.44
C SER A 116 -11.16 -5.25 6.99
N ASP A 117 -11.27 -5.54 5.69
CA ASP A 117 -10.94 -6.84 5.11
C ASP A 117 -9.43 -7.14 5.29
N LEU A 118 -8.56 -6.11 5.19
CA LEU A 118 -7.12 -6.22 5.46
C LEU A 118 -6.84 -6.60 6.93
N GLN A 119 -7.56 -6.00 7.88
CA GLN A 119 -7.42 -6.24 9.31
C GLN A 119 -7.99 -7.61 9.74
N ALA A 120 -9.14 -8.02 9.20
CA ALA A 120 -9.77 -9.30 9.50
C ALA A 120 -8.89 -10.50 9.08
N ASP A 121 -8.29 -10.43 7.90
CA ASP A 121 -7.40 -11.49 7.41
C ASP A 121 -6.01 -11.48 8.10
N ALA A 122 -5.59 -10.37 8.72
CA ALA A 122 -4.42 -10.35 9.59
C ALA A 122 -4.70 -11.09 10.93
N ALA A 123 -5.97 -11.14 11.34
CA ALA A 123 -6.43 -11.87 12.52
C ALA A 123 -6.70 -13.37 12.25
N HIS A 124 -6.84 -13.78 10.98
CA HIS A 124 -7.03 -15.18 10.61
C HIS A 124 -5.69 -15.91 10.54
N LYS A 125 -5.41 -16.73 11.56
CA LYS A 125 -4.31 -17.72 11.56
C LYS A 125 -4.79 -18.96 10.76
N PRO A 126 -3.95 -19.61 9.94
CA PRO A 126 -4.31 -20.90 9.34
C PRO A 126 -4.66 -21.93 10.42
#